data_AF-A0A2D7MRP0-F1
#
_entry.id   AF-A0A2D7MRP0-F1
#
_cell.length_a   1.000
_cell.length_b   1.000
_cell.length_c   1.000
_cell.angle_alpha   90.00
_cell.angle_beta   90.00
_cell.angle_gamma   90.00
#
_symmetry.space_group_name_H-M   'P 1'
#
loop_
_entity.id
_entity.type
_entity.pdbx_description
1 polymer ?
#
loop_
_entity_poly.entity_id
_entity_poly.type
_entity_poly.pdbx_seq_one_letter_code
_entity_poly.pdbx_strand_id
1 'polypeptide(L)'
;MVSFGQYEELLQEGFDQIIEDDKIVYFEHQALRNPLASFKRFNEASEDLPYLQVISYHHMPIMGFINEGTYFSPEKLRLKNDQKQFQIRLQPNIRTRFGYYTDPYEVKLGLILDTRIYLASGFSFIGGLEIPIQNNLDNQSGAIRPAPSMLNFMRKLSPSDYIAFSAGLFFVDRYGFDFEYRHQALFSNFSYGLETSYTGFYRFEGFRYTTRNFSSFSLITDIEYQMPFENLSLRLSAGRWLFEDFGFRLDLTRRFDRTEYGLYAASTEFGSSAGFQFACQLFPGVIAKHKKVLLRTTEEFRYKYSYDSQLPAARRFQKSIPRLADILRNFNK
;
A
#
# COMPACT_ATOMS: atom_id res chain seq x y z
N MET A 1 11.07 -10.71 -26.14
CA MET A 1 11.46 -9.29 -26.00
C MET A 1 10.27 -8.45 -26.42
N VAL A 2 9.47 -8.01 -25.44
CA VAL A 2 8.41 -7.02 -25.61
C VAL A 2 8.99 -5.86 -26.42
N SER A 3 8.41 -5.61 -27.59
CA SER A 3 8.86 -4.51 -28.44
C SER A 3 8.65 -3.17 -27.74
N PHE A 4 9.40 -2.13 -28.11
CA PHE A 4 9.22 -0.81 -27.49
C PHE A 4 7.78 -0.29 -27.65
N GLY A 5 7.13 -0.56 -28.79
CA GLY A 5 5.73 -0.19 -29.02
C GLY A 5 4.77 -0.91 -28.08
N GLN A 6 4.94 -2.22 -27.93
CA GLN A 6 4.14 -3.06 -27.03
C GLN A 6 4.31 -2.67 -25.55
N TYR A 7 5.50 -2.21 -25.14
CA TYR A 7 5.72 -1.72 -23.78
C TYR A 7 4.91 -0.45 -23.47
N GLU A 8 4.78 0.48 -24.44
CA GLU A 8 3.97 1.70 -24.22
C GLU A 8 2.48 1.38 -24.10
N GLU A 9 1.98 0.45 -24.91
CA GLU A 9 0.59 -0.03 -24.82
C GLU A 9 0.31 -0.70 -23.47
N LEU A 10 1.19 -1.59 -23.04
CA LEU A 10 1.10 -2.24 -21.73
C LEU A 10 1.18 -1.22 -20.58
N LEU A 11 2.02 -0.19 -20.71
CA LEU A 11 2.12 0.89 -19.72
C LEU A 11 0.84 1.72 -19.61
N GLN A 12 0.16 1.99 -20.72
CA GLN A 12 -1.15 2.67 -20.72
C GLN A 12 -2.25 1.80 -20.09
N GLU A 13 -2.17 0.49 -20.28
CA GLU A 13 -3.05 -0.49 -19.62
C GLU A 13 -2.75 -0.66 -18.11
N GLY A 14 -1.66 -0.08 -17.62
CA GLY A 14 -1.28 -0.05 -16.21
C GLY A 14 -0.22 -1.08 -15.81
N PHE A 15 0.34 -1.84 -16.76
CA PHE A 15 1.46 -2.74 -16.52
C PHE A 15 2.77 -1.96 -16.44
N ASP A 16 3.51 -2.15 -15.36
CA ASP A 16 4.77 -1.45 -15.08
C ASP A 16 5.84 -2.44 -14.66
N GLN A 17 7.10 -1.98 -14.66
CA GLN A 17 8.27 -2.78 -14.26
C GLN A 17 8.34 -4.14 -14.99
N ILE A 18 7.95 -4.16 -16.27
CA ILE A 18 7.94 -5.36 -17.11
C ILE A 18 9.39 -5.79 -17.37
N ILE A 19 9.74 -6.98 -16.87
CA ILE A 19 11.06 -7.57 -16.99
C ILE A 19 10.90 -8.97 -17.55
N GLU A 20 11.63 -9.26 -18.62
CA GLU A 20 11.70 -10.59 -19.19
C GLU A 20 13.02 -11.25 -18.77
N ASP A 21 12.96 -12.50 -18.33
CA ASP A 21 14.11 -13.34 -18.04
C ASP A 21 13.82 -14.74 -18.61
N ASP A 22 14.53 -15.13 -19.67
CA ASP A 22 14.29 -16.34 -20.47
C ASP A 22 12.83 -16.48 -20.97
N LYS A 23 12.06 -17.39 -20.38
CA LYS A 23 10.65 -17.69 -20.70
C LYS A 23 9.68 -17.15 -19.64
N ILE A 24 10.16 -16.30 -18.74
CA ILE A 24 9.42 -15.73 -17.63
C ILE A 24 9.27 -14.23 -17.84
N VAL A 25 8.06 -13.71 -17.70
CA VAL A 25 7.82 -12.28 -17.62
C VAL A 25 7.29 -11.91 -16.25
N TYR A 26 7.94 -10.93 -15.66
CA TYR A 26 7.54 -10.31 -14.41
C TYR A 26 6.93 -8.96 -14.71
N PHE A 27 5.85 -8.62 -14.02
CA PHE A 27 5.24 -7.30 -14.13
C PHE A 27 4.56 -6.90 -12.82
N GLU A 28 4.44 -5.59 -12.61
CA GLU A 28 3.58 -5.01 -11.59
C GLU A 28 2.34 -4.44 -12.30
N HIS A 29 1.13 -4.78 -11.82
CA HIS A 29 -0.09 -4.20 -12.38
C HIS A 29 -0.66 -3.16 -11.43
N GLN A 30 -0.63 -1.91 -11.88
CA GLN A 30 -1.05 -0.77 -11.08
C GLN A 30 -2.55 -0.49 -11.19
N ALA A 31 -3.17 -0.92 -12.29
CA ALA A 31 -4.58 -0.64 -12.60
C ALA A 31 -5.56 -1.74 -12.16
N LEU A 32 -5.12 -2.92 -11.72
CA LEU A 32 -6.05 -3.95 -11.22
C LEU A 32 -5.60 -4.55 -9.89
N ARG A 33 -6.58 -4.71 -8.99
CA ARG A 33 -6.45 -5.37 -7.69
C ARG A 33 -6.79 -6.86 -7.75
N ASN A 34 -7.05 -7.39 -8.94
CA ASN A 34 -7.41 -8.77 -9.19
C ASN A 34 -6.37 -9.42 -10.13
N PRO A 35 -5.51 -10.32 -9.63
CA PRO A 35 -4.50 -11.00 -10.42
C PRO A 35 -5.05 -11.75 -11.63
N LEU A 36 -6.23 -12.38 -11.52
CA LEU A 36 -6.84 -13.08 -12.65
C LEU A 36 -7.16 -12.11 -13.78
N ALA A 37 -7.75 -10.95 -13.44
CA ALA A 37 -8.03 -9.90 -14.40
C ALA A 37 -6.74 -9.34 -15.00
N SER A 38 -5.67 -9.21 -14.19
CA SER A 38 -4.34 -8.81 -14.66
C SER A 38 -3.75 -9.76 -15.69
N PHE A 39 -3.74 -11.07 -15.44
CA PHE A 39 -3.21 -12.06 -16.40
C PHE A 39 -4.04 -12.09 -17.68
N LYS A 40 -5.38 -12.05 -17.56
CA LYS A 40 -6.26 -11.98 -18.73
C LYS A 40 -5.98 -10.74 -19.56
N ARG A 41 -5.85 -9.56 -18.94
CA ARG A 41 -5.58 -8.31 -19.63
C ARG A 41 -4.20 -8.28 -20.28
N PHE A 42 -3.20 -8.87 -19.63
CA PHE A 42 -1.86 -9.01 -20.19
C PHE A 42 -1.88 -9.88 -21.46
N ASN A 43 -2.63 -10.99 -21.42
CA ASN A 43 -2.80 -11.89 -22.57
C ASN A 43 -3.53 -11.24 -23.75
N GLU A 44 -4.50 -10.36 -23.47
CA GLU A 44 -5.20 -9.60 -24.51
C GLU A 44 -4.32 -8.53 -25.16
N ALA A 45 -3.37 -7.97 -24.40
CA ALA A 45 -2.51 -6.86 -24.83
C ALA A 45 -1.13 -7.29 -25.34
N SER A 46 -0.86 -8.60 -25.46
CA SER A 46 0.45 -9.12 -25.85
C SER A 46 0.34 -10.18 -26.95
N GLU A 47 1.00 -9.96 -28.08
CA GLU A 47 0.95 -10.83 -29.26
C GLU A 47 1.75 -12.14 -29.10
N ASP A 48 2.92 -12.07 -28.45
CA ASP A 48 3.77 -13.22 -28.13
C ASP A 48 3.83 -13.41 -26.62
N LEU A 49 3.25 -14.51 -26.12
CA LEU A 49 3.17 -14.74 -24.68
C LEU A 49 4.32 -15.61 -24.16
N PRO A 50 4.96 -15.19 -23.05
CA PRO A 50 5.84 -16.09 -22.31
C PRO A 50 5.04 -17.24 -21.73
N TYR A 51 5.67 -18.41 -21.62
CA TYR A 51 5.06 -19.59 -21.01
C TYR A 51 4.80 -19.40 -19.50
N LEU A 52 5.51 -18.46 -18.86
CA LEU A 52 5.38 -18.17 -17.42
C LEU A 52 5.22 -16.66 -17.17
N GLN A 53 4.16 -16.31 -16.45
CA GLN A 53 3.87 -14.93 -16.05
C GLN A 53 3.91 -14.80 -14.54
N VAL A 54 4.48 -13.72 -14.02
CA VAL A 54 4.64 -13.52 -12.58
C VAL A 54 4.27 -12.09 -12.21
N ILE A 55 3.23 -11.95 -11.38
CA ILE A 55 2.90 -10.66 -10.77
C ILE A 55 3.84 -10.45 -9.59
N SER A 56 4.46 -9.28 -9.58
CA SER A 56 5.31 -8.81 -8.48
C SER A 56 4.71 -7.58 -7.79
N TYR A 57 5.24 -7.27 -6.62
CA TYR A 57 5.01 -6.02 -5.90
C TYR A 57 6.33 -5.54 -5.32
N HIS A 58 6.75 -4.34 -5.67
CA HIS A 58 8.07 -3.82 -5.32
C HIS A 58 9.19 -4.80 -5.67
N HIS A 59 9.14 -5.33 -6.89
CA HIS A 59 10.06 -6.35 -7.42
C HIS A 59 10.11 -7.67 -6.64
N MET A 60 9.20 -7.90 -5.69
CA MET A 60 9.04 -9.20 -5.03
C MET A 60 7.97 -10.03 -5.77
N PRO A 61 8.31 -11.21 -6.31
CA PRO A 61 7.32 -12.13 -6.88
C PRO A 61 6.26 -12.55 -5.85
N ILE A 62 4.97 -12.44 -6.20
CA ILE A 62 3.85 -12.84 -5.32
C ILE A 62 3.12 -14.07 -5.87
N MET A 63 2.68 -14.00 -7.14
CA MET A 63 1.83 -15.01 -7.76
C MET A 63 2.32 -15.25 -9.19
N GLY A 64 2.50 -16.52 -9.52
CA GLY A 64 2.79 -16.96 -10.86
C GLY A 64 1.57 -17.58 -11.55
N PHE A 65 1.55 -17.47 -12.87
CA PHE A 65 0.57 -18.04 -13.76
C PHE A 65 1.29 -18.77 -14.89
N ILE A 66 0.88 -20.01 -15.12
CA ILE A 66 1.25 -20.84 -16.26
C ILE A 66 0.01 -20.89 -17.17
N ASN A 67 0.23 -21.03 -18.48
CA ASN A 67 -0.83 -21.31 -19.46
C ASN A 67 -1.86 -22.32 -18.91
N GLU A 68 -3.12 -22.17 -19.32
CA GLU A 68 -4.24 -23.04 -18.92
C GLU A 68 -4.76 -22.85 -17.48
N GLY A 69 -4.60 -21.67 -16.88
CA GLY A 69 -5.28 -21.36 -15.61
C GLY A 69 -4.57 -21.90 -14.36
N THR A 70 -3.33 -22.38 -14.51
CA THR A 70 -2.56 -22.94 -13.39
C THR A 70 -1.78 -21.84 -12.68
N TYR A 71 -2.02 -21.70 -11.38
CA TYR A 71 -1.36 -20.70 -10.54
C TYR A 71 -0.36 -21.37 -9.61
N PHE A 72 0.72 -20.66 -9.30
CA PHE A 72 1.73 -21.15 -8.37
C PHE A 72 2.33 -20.03 -7.52
N SER A 73 2.97 -20.46 -6.43
CA SER A 73 3.73 -19.61 -5.53
C SER A 73 5.19 -19.52 -6.00
N PRO A 74 5.71 -18.35 -6.39
CA PRO A 74 7.06 -18.20 -6.93
C PRO A 74 8.15 -18.05 -5.83
N GLU A 75 8.28 -19.02 -4.91
CA GLU A 75 9.19 -18.92 -3.75
C GLU A 75 10.68 -18.74 -4.09
N LYS A 76 11.13 -19.42 -5.14
CA LYS A 76 12.55 -19.45 -5.54
C LYS A 76 12.90 -18.40 -6.57
N LEU A 77 11.90 -17.73 -7.15
CA LEU A 77 12.13 -16.72 -8.17
C LEU A 77 12.61 -15.44 -7.49
N ARG A 78 13.62 -14.82 -8.09
CA ARG A 78 14.13 -13.51 -7.69
C ARG A 78 14.24 -12.66 -8.92
N LEU A 79 13.60 -11.50 -8.86
CA LEU A 79 13.70 -10.53 -9.93
C LEU A 79 15.02 -9.78 -9.82
N LYS A 80 15.81 -9.74 -10.90
CA LYS A 80 16.94 -8.82 -11.00
C LYS A 80 16.40 -7.39 -11.06
N ASN A 81 17.05 -6.48 -10.34
CA ASN A 81 16.69 -5.08 -10.41
C ASN A 81 17.18 -4.48 -11.73
N ASP A 82 16.23 -4.18 -12.62
CA ASP A 82 16.46 -3.43 -13.87
C ASP A 82 15.44 -2.30 -13.98
N GLN A 83 15.33 -1.46 -12.93
CA GLN A 83 14.45 -0.30 -12.98
C GLN A 83 14.93 0.69 -14.08
N LYS A 84 14.30 0.62 -15.26
CA LYS A 84 14.69 1.41 -16.44
C LYS A 84 14.34 2.89 -16.33
N GLN A 85 13.29 3.22 -15.58
CA GLN A 85 12.72 4.56 -15.48
C GLN A 85 12.63 5.02 -14.03
N PHE A 86 13.08 6.25 -13.79
CA PHE A 86 12.86 6.99 -12.56
C PHE A 86 11.42 7.51 -12.54
N GLN A 87 10.65 7.08 -11.54
CA GLN A 87 9.24 7.41 -11.46
C GLN A 87 8.99 8.51 -10.42
N ILE A 88 8.21 9.51 -10.84
CA ILE A 88 7.66 10.55 -10.00
C ILE A 88 6.14 10.34 -9.97
N ARG A 89 5.60 10.10 -8.77
CA ARG A 89 4.19 9.85 -8.50
C ARG A 89 3.54 11.07 -7.87
N LEU A 90 2.40 11.48 -8.41
CA LEU A 90 1.52 12.48 -7.80
C LEU A 90 0.54 11.76 -6.87
N GLN A 91 0.65 12.04 -5.57
CA GLN A 91 -0.21 11.47 -4.54
C GLN A 91 -0.91 12.58 -3.76
N PRO A 92 -2.24 12.70 -3.84
CA PRO A 92 -3.00 13.54 -2.92
C PRO A 92 -2.84 13.02 -1.48
N ASN A 93 -2.56 13.93 -0.56
CA ASN A 93 -2.59 13.69 0.88
C ASN A 93 -3.81 14.43 1.45
N ILE A 94 -4.85 13.68 1.79
CA ILE A 94 -6.12 14.24 2.27
C ILE A 94 -6.39 13.64 3.65
N ARG A 95 -6.62 14.52 4.64
CA ARG A 95 -7.21 14.15 5.92
C ARG A 95 -8.32 15.13 6.24
N THR A 96 -9.41 14.61 6.77
CA THR A 96 -10.53 15.43 7.18
C THR A 96 -10.99 15.02 8.57
N ARG A 97 -11.62 15.96 9.25
CA ARG A 97 -12.34 15.73 10.49
C ARG A 97 -13.61 16.57 10.43
N PHE A 98 -14.74 15.90 10.58
CA PHE A 98 -16.06 16.51 10.53
C PHE A 98 -16.71 16.34 11.90
N GLY A 99 -17.50 17.34 12.31
CA GLY A 99 -18.36 17.23 13.49
C GLY A 99 -17.90 17.97 14.75
N TYR A 100 -16.87 18.82 14.69
CA TYR A 100 -16.62 19.79 15.77
C TYR A 100 -17.56 20.98 15.66
N TYR A 101 -18.11 21.43 16.79
CA TYR A 101 -19.05 22.55 16.82
C TYR A 101 -18.41 23.87 16.35
N THR A 102 -17.14 24.10 16.69
CA THR A 102 -16.42 25.37 16.40
C THR A 102 -15.81 25.42 15.01
N ASP A 103 -15.38 24.28 14.47
CA ASP A 103 -14.95 24.14 13.07
C ASP A 103 -15.55 22.83 12.52
N PRO A 104 -16.71 22.91 11.84
CA PRO A 104 -17.40 21.71 11.38
C PRO A 104 -16.66 21.00 10.24
N TYR A 105 -15.69 21.65 9.59
CA TYR A 105 -14.99 21.14 8.40
C TYR A 105 -13.49 21.37 8.49
N GLU A 106 -12.81 20.51 9.23
CA GLU A 106 -11.35 20.54 9.30
C GLU A 106 -10.75 19.67 8.19
N VAL A 107 -9.89 20.28 7.38
CA VAL A 107 -9.27 19.66 6.21
C VAL A 107 -7.77 19.91 6.21
N LYS A 108 -7.04 18.87 5.84
CA LYS A 108 -5.63 18.93 5.49
C LYS A 108 -5.44 18.34 4.11
N LEU A 109 -5.07 19.20 3.18
CA LEU A 109 -4.85 18.89 1.79
C LEU A 109 -3.39 19.21 1.43
N GLY A 110 -2.71 18.23 0.85
CA GLY A 110 -1.39 18.39 0.28
C GLY A 110 -1.22 17.53 -0.96
N LEU A 111 -0.18 17.82 -1.73
CA LEU A 111 0.26 17.00 -2.85
C LEU A 111 1.65 16.45 -2.54
N ILE A 112 1.80 15.14 -2.61
CA ILE A 112 3.08 14.46 -2.46
C ILE A 112 3.63 14.14 -3.85
N LEU A 113 4.87 14.57 -4.08
CA LEU A 113 5.72 14.14 -5.18
C LEU A 113 6.55 12.95 -4.67
N ASP A 114 6.02 11.74 -4.85
CA ASP A 114 6.61 10.49 -4.38
C ASP A 114 7.57 9.91 -5.42
N THR A 115 8.64 9.28 -4.96
CA THR A 115 9.54 8.47 -5.78
C THR A 115 9.81 7.15 -5.09
N ARG A 116 9.94 6.08 -5.88
CA ARG A 116 10.33 4.76 -5.40
C ARG A 116 11.51 4.26 -6.20
N ILE A 117 12.53 3.84 -5.47
CA ILE A 117 13.76 3.26 -5.99
C ILE A 117 13.77 1.83 -5.52
N TYR A 118 13.69 0.88 -6.45
CA TYR A 118 13.89 -0.53 -6.13
C TYR A 118 15.39 -0.77 -6.04
N LEU A 119 15.86 -1.31 -4.91
CA LEU A 119 17.26 -1.57 -4.64
C LEU A 119 17.61 -3.04 -4.90
N ALA A 120 16.69 -3.94 -4.55
CA ALA A 120 16.74 -5.36 -4.85
C ALA A 120 15.31 -5.94 -4.86
N SER A 121 15.15 -7.22 -5.20
CA SER A 121 13.84 -7.90 -5.14
C SER A 121 13.23 -7.77 -3.73
N GLY A 122 12.09 -7.06 -3.64
CA GLY A 122 11.42 -6.79 -2.38
C GLY A 122 12.06 -5.70 -1.51
N PHE A 123 13.21 -5.14 -1.90
CA PHE A 123 13.86 -4.05 -1.16
C PHE A 123 13.76 -2.74 -1.93
N SER A 124 13.14 -1.73 -1.31
CA SER A 124 12.84 -0.45 -1.94
C SER A 124 13.03 0.72 -0.99
N PHE A 125 13.44 1.85 -1.54
CA PHE A 125 13.39 3.15 -0.88
C PHE A 125 12.21 3.93 -1.44
N ILE A 126 11.39 4.48 -0.55
CA ILE A 126 10.29 5.38 -0.88
C ILE A 126 10.57 6.73 -0.24
N GLY A 127 10.38 7.81 -0.96
CA GLY A 127 10.54 9.16 -0.42
C GLY A 127 10.00 10.22 -1.35
N GLY A 128 10.03 11.48 -0.93
CA GLY A 128 9.44 12.54 -1.75
C GLY A 128 9.37 13.90 -1.08
N LEU A 129 8.63 14.80 -1.72
CA LEU A 129 8.31 16.14 -1.20
C LEU A 129 6.81 16.28 -1.04
N GLU A 130 6.37 16.83 0.09
CA GLU A 130 4.99 17.23 0.32
C GLU A 130 4.86 18.74 0.11
N ILE A 131 3.92 19.12 -0.74
CA ILE A 131 3.51 20.49 -1.01
C ILE A 131 2.16 20.69 -0.30
N PRO A 132 2.13 21.37 0.86
CA PRO A 132 0.87 21.68 1.54
C PRO A 132 0.05 22.65 0.70
N ILE A 133 -1.26 22.40 0.58
CA ILE A 133 -2.19 23.25 -0.16
C ILE A 133 -3.12 23.99 0.81
N GLN A 134 -3.72 23.26 1.76
CA GLN A 134 -4.60 23.81 2.78
C GLN A 134 -4.47 23.01 4.08
N ASN A 135 -4.47 23.69 5.22
CA ASN A 135 -4.44 23.04 6.52
C ASN A 135 -5.18 23.88 7.58
N ASN A 136 -6.39 23.48 7.94
CA ASN A 136 -7.10 23.93 9.16
C ASN A 136 -7.31 22.79 10.16
N LEU A 137 -6.75 21.60 9.90
CA LEU A 137 -6.88 20.43 10.76
C LEU A 137 -5.85 20.38 11.90
N ASP A 138 -4.65 20.93 11.68
CA ASP A 138 -3.60 20.95 12.68
C ASP A 138 -2.62 22.11 12.51
N ASN A 139 -1.78 22.31 13.53
CA ASN A 139 -0.79 23.40 13.56
C ASN A 139 0.49 23.08 12.74
N GLN A 140 0.43 22.21 11.73
CA GLN A 140 1.61 21.95 10.90
C GLN A 140 1.80 23.08 9.88
N SER A 141 3.05 23.54 9.75
CA SER A 141 3.44 24.61 8.82
C SER A 141 3.01 24.33 7.37
N GLY A 142 2.66 25.39 6.64
CA GLY A 142 2.37 25.37 5.20
C GLY A 142 3.62 25.34 4.30
N ALA A 143 4.82 25.28 4.87
CA ALA A 143 6.06 25.18 4.10
C ALA A 143 6.21 23.81 3.42
N ILE A 144 6.81 23.81 2.22
CA ILE A 144 7.26 22.59 1.52
C ILE A 144 8.19 21.81 2.45
N ARG A 145 7.99 20.49 2.52
CA ARG A 145 8.74 19.60 3.42
C ARG A 145 8.99 18.24 2.79
N PRO A 146 9.93 17.45 3.33
CA PRO A 146 10.03 16.04 2.96
C PRO A 146 8.74 15.29 3.27
N ALA A 147 8.26 14.50 2.31
CA ALA A 147 7.17 13.55 2.52
C ALA A 147 7.67 12.36 3.37
N PRO A 148 6.76 11.60 4.02
CA PRO A 148 7.12 10.35 4.69
C PRO A 148 7.97 9.46 3.79
N SER A 149 9.20 9.22 4.23
CA SER A 149 10.25 8.53 3.47
C SER A 149 10.73 7.33 4.27
N MET A 150 10.83 6.16 3.65
CA MET A 150 11.16 4.91 4.33
C MET A 150 11.91 3.94 3.43
N LEU A 151 12.74 3.11 4.07
CA LEU A 151 13.19 1.85 3.50
C LEU A 151 12.12 0.79 3.76
N ASN A 152 11.82 -0.01 2.75
CA ASN A 152 10.90 -1.13 2.83
C ASN A 152 11.53 -2.40 2.29
N PHE A 153 11.46 -3.47 3.07
CA PHE A 153 11.89 -4.81 2.70
C PHE A 153 10.70 -5.77 2.84
N MET A 154 10.34 -6.45 1.75
CA MET A 154 9.28 -7.44 1.72
C MET A 154 9.86 -8.76 1.20
N ARG A 155 9.46 -9.87 1.81
CA ARG A 155 9.94 -11.18 1.38
C ARG A 155 8.90 -12.27 1.64
N LYS A 156 8.79 -13.18 0.68
CA LYS A 156 8.11 -14.46 0.83
C LYS A 156 9.07 -15.48 1.47
N LEU A 157 8.65 -16.08 2.58
CA LEU A 157 9.43 -17.08 3.34
C LEU A 157 9.07 -18.51 2.94
N SER A 158 7.78 -18.76 2.67
CA SER A 158 7.20 -20.06 2.29
C SER A 158 6.06 -19.83 1.29
N PRO A 159 5.38 -20.87 0.76
CA PRO A 159 4.24 -20.68 -0.14
C PRO A 159 3.14 -19.75 0.40
N SER A 160 3.01 -19.70 1.72
CA SER A 160 1.94 -19.00 2.43
C SER A 160 2.44 -17.93 3.39
N ASP A 161 3.74 -17.92 3.73
CA ASP A 161 4.29 -17.01 4.73
C ASP A 161 5.01 -15.83 4.11
N TYR A 162 4.65 -14.63 4.54
CA TYR A 162 5.21 -13.38 4.06
C TYR A 162 5.64 -12.51 5.23
N ILE A 163 6.70 -11.74 5.03
CA ILE A 163 7.17 -10.72 5.96
C ILE A 163 7.35 -9.38 5.23
N ALA A 164 7.16 -8.30 5.98
CA ALA A 164 7.56 -6.97 5.57
C ALA A 164 8.21 -6.24 6.75
N PHE A 165 9.23 -5.45 6.46
CA PHE A 165 9.91 -4.58 7.40
C PHE A 165 10.03 -3.19 6.78
N SER A 166 9.63 -2.17 7.52
CA SER A 166 9.74 -0.78 7.09
C SER A 166 10.44 0.06 8.16
N ALA A 167 11.35 0.93 7.74
CA ALA A 167 12.11 1.81 8.62
C ALA A 167 12.19 3.22 8.04
N GLY A 168 11.79 4.24 8.80
CA GLY A 168 11.86 5.62 8.36
C GLY A 168 10.78 6.52 8.95
N LEU A 169 10.29 7.45 8.13
CA LEU A 169 9.24 8.41 8.44
C LEU A 169 7.91 7.92 7.86
N PHE A 170 6.87 7.95 8.67
CA PHE A 170 5.52 7.50 8.36
C PHE A 170 4.53 8.65 8.53
N PHE A 171 3.32 8.49 7.98
CA PHE A 171 2.26 9.47 8.17
C PHE A 171 1.85 9.58 9.63
N VAL A 172 1.15 10.69 9.94
CA VAL A 172 0.78 11.05 11.32
C VAL A 172 2.03 11.31 12.19
N ASP A 173 3.07 11.87 11.57
CA ASP A 173 4.25 12.37 12.26
C ASP A 173 4.98 11.29 13.10
N ARG A 174 4.95 10.04 12.61
CA ARG A 174 5.60 8.88 13.27
C ARG A 174 6.89 8.49 12.56
N TYR A 175 7.97 8.28 13.30
CA TYR A 175 9.20 7.70 12.75
C TYR A 175 9.61 6.47 13.54
N GLY A 176 10.29 5.52 12.91
CA GLY A 176 10.82 4.33 13.59
C GLY A 176 10.76 3.09 12.71
N PHE A 177 10.38 1.97 13.32
CA PHE A 177 10.40 0.64 12.71
C PHE A 177 9.03 0.00 12.75
N ASP A 178 8.75 -0.79 11.72
CA ASP A 178 7.51 -1.53 11.53
C ASP A 178 7.86 -2.91 10.96
N PHE A 179 7.28 -3.94 11.55
CA PHE A 179 7.41 -5.33 11.12
C PHE A 179 6.03 -5.95 10.98
N GLU A 180 5.81 -6.64 9.87
CA GLU A 180 4.58 -7.34 9.57
C GLU A 180 4.89 -8.77 9.15
N TYR A 181 4.10 -9.70 9.65
CA TYR A 181 4.06 -11.09 9.23
C TYR A 181 2.63 -11.44 8.83
N ARG A 182 2.49 -12.21 7.75
CA ARG A 182 1.19 -12.70 7.28
C ARG A 182 1.31 -14.13 6.80
N HIS A 183 0.42 -14.98 7.29
CA HIS A 183 0.16 -16.29 6.71
C HIS A 183 -1.08 -16.20 5.82
N GLN A 184 -0.90 -16.41 4.52
CA GLN A 184 -1.97 -16.47 3.53
C GLN A 184 -1.57 -17.41 2.39
N ALA A 185 -2.17 -18.60 2.37
CA ALA A 185 -2.04 -19.51 1.24
C ALA A 185 -2.77 -18.94 0.00
N LEU A 186 -2.26 -19.25 -1.19
CA LEU A 186 -2.94 -18.91 -2.44
C LEU A 186 -4.34 -19.55 -2.45
N PHE A 187 -5.35 -18.75 -2.76
CA PHE A 187 -6.77 -19.17 -2.81
C PHE A 187 -7.37 -19.62 -1.47
N SER A 188 -6.69 -19.37 -0.35
CA SER A 188 -7.27 -19.60 0.97
C SER A 188 -8.14 -18.43 1.37
N ASN A 189 -9.39 -18.73 1.76
CA ASN A 189 -10.30 -17.75 2.34
C ASN A 189 -9.86 -17.28 3.73
N PHE A 190 -8.94 -17.99 4.39
CA PHE A 190 -8.48 -17.67 5.72
C PHE A 190 -7.03 -17.21 5.71
N SER A 191 -6.75 -16.16 6.48
CA SER A 191 -5.39 -15.65 6.71
C SER A 191 -5.29 -15.03 8.10
N TYR A 192 -4.09 -15.00 8.65
CA TYR A 192 -3.82 -14.39 9.95
C TYR A 192 -2.47 -13.71 9.94
N GLY A 193 -2.34 -12.67 10.76
CA GLY A 193 -1.19 -11.78 10.74
C GLY A 193 -0.78 -11.28 12.12
N LEU A 194 0.44 -10.76 12.13
CA LEU A 194 1.05 -10.08 13.25
C LEU A 194 1.69 -8.79 12.71
N GLU A 195 1.43 -7.69 13.38
CA GLU A 195 2.11 -6.42 13.18
C GLU A 195 2.72 -5.98 14.49
N THR A 196 3.97 -5.53 14.44
CA THR A 196 4.58 -4.79 15.54
C THR A 196 5.33 -3.58 15.04
N SER A 197 5.32 -2.52 15.82
CA SER A 197 6.04 -1.30 15.48
C SER A 197 6.61 -0.65 16.72
N TYR A 198 7.74 0.03 16.55
CA TYR A 198 8.36 0.83 17.60
C TYR A 198 8.70 2.19 17.03
N THR A 199 7.99 3.21 17.50
CA THR A 199 8.00 4.53 16.88
C THR A 199 8.09 5.67 17.89
N GLY A 200 8.54 6.82 17.40
CA GLY A 200 8.55 8.11 18.09
C GLY A 200 7.87 9.17 17.23
N PHE A 201 7.80 10.39 17.73
CA PHE A 201 7.26 11.51 16.98
C PHE A 201 8.36 12.28 16.26
N TYR A 202 8.10 12.67 15.03
CA TYR A 202 8.93 13.64 14.32
C TYR A 202 8.08 14.82 13.85
N ARG A 203 8.71 15.95 13.55
CA ARG A 203 8.03 17.07 12.92
C ARG A 203 8.95 17.81 11.97
N PHE A 204 8.39 18.20 10.83
CA PHE A 204 9.00 19.12 9.90
C PHE A 204 8.38 20.51 10.01
N GLU A 205 9.24 21.52 10.11
CA GLU A 205 8.93 22.93 9.88
C GLU A 205 9.74 23.38 8.65
N GLY A 206 9.11 23.29 7.47
CA GLY A 206 9.85 23.30 6.21
C GLY A 206 10.83 22.11 6.15
N PHE A 207 12.11 22.39 5.96
CA PHE A 207 13.17 21.37 5.98
C PHE A 207 13.84 21.20 7.36
N ARG A 208 13.39 21.92 8.39
CA ARG A 208 13.88 21.73 9.76
C ARG A 208 13.26 20.48 10.35
N TYR A 209 14.11 19.52 10.73
CA TYR A 209 13.70 18.25 11.32
C TYR A 209 13.84 18.26 12.84
N THR A 210 12.80 17.82 13.54
CA THR A 210 12.81 17.64 15.00
C THR A 210 12.21 16.29 15.36
N THR A 211 12.72 15.67 16.42
CA THR A 211 12.27 14.36 16.89
C THR A 211 12.08 14.33 18.39
N ARG A 212 11.27 13.39 18.85
CA ARG A 212 11.18 12.95 20.25
C ARG A 212 11.61 11.49 20.33
N ASN A 213 12.13 11.08 21.49
CA ASN A 213 12.51 9.69 21.72
C ASN A 213 11.39 8.72 21.37
N PHE A 214 11.79 7.50 20.98
CA PHE A 214 10.85 6.40 20.81
C PHE A 214 10.06 6.18 22.09
N SER A 215 8.75 6.08 21.93
CA SER A 215 7.79 6.19 23.03
C SER A 215 6.52 5.38 22.82
N SER A 216 6.32 4.80 21.64
CA SER A 216 5.12 4.01 21.36
C SER A 216 5.51 2.72 20.68
N PHE A 217 5.22 1.62 21.36
CA PHE A 217 5.27 0.29 20.77
C PHE A 217 3.84 -0.21 20.53
N SER A 218 3.59 -0.76 19.36
CA SER A 218 2.28 -1.34 19.01
C SER A 218 2.48 -2.81 18.66
N LEU A 219 1.47 -3.61 18.96
CA LEU A 219 1.42 -5.05 18.71
C LEU A 219 -0.02 -5.40 18.37
N ILE A 220 -0.28 -5.74 17.12
CA ILE A 220 -1.61 -6.05 16.62
C ILE A 220 -1.56 -7.44 16.02
N THR A 221 -2.49 -8.29 16.43
CA THR A 221 -2.76 -9.57 15.77
C THR A 221 -4.08 -9.48 15.04
N ASP A 222 -4.20 -10.20 13.94
CA ASP A 222 -5.44 -10.20 13.18
C ASP A 222 -5.72 -11.55 12.51
N ILE A 223 -7.01 -11.82 12.32
CA ILE A 223 -7.52 -12.90 11.48
C ILE A 223 -8.44 -12.28 10.43
N GLU A 224 -8.39 -12.80 9.21
CA GLU A 224 -9.23 -12.36 8.10
C GLU A 224 -9.85 -13.56 7.40
N TYR A 225 -11.16 -13.48 7.21
CA TYR A 225 -11.93 -14.43 6.42
C TYR A 225 -12.51 -13.73 5.18
N GLN A 226 -12.26 -14.28 4.01
CA GLN A 226 -12.71 -13.76 2.72
C GLN A 226 -13.87 -14.62 2.21
N MET A 227 -15.01 -13.98 1.99
CA MET A 227 -16.23 -14.62 1.52
C MET A 227 -16.14 -14.81 -0.01
N PRO A 228 -16.21 -16.06 -0.53
CA PRO A 228 -15.91 -16.37 -1.93
C PRO A 228 -16.77 -15.69 -2.99
N PHE A 229 -18.06 -15.49 -2.72
CA PHE A 229 -19.01 -15.03 -3.74
C PHE A 229 -19.07 -13.50 -3.86
N GLU A 230 -18.56 -12.81 -2.84
CA GLU A 230 -18.78 -11.39 -2.65
C GLU A 230 -17.49 -10.58 -2.58
N ASN A 231 -16.30 -11.15 -2.81
CA ASN A 231 -15.04 -10.40 -2.65
C ASN A 231 -15.02 -9.56 -1.35
N LEU A 232 -15.61 -10.12 -0.30
CA LEU A 232 -15.94 -9.44 0.95
C LEU A 232 -15.05 -10.05 2.02
N SER A 233 -14.18 -9.23 2.59
CA SER A 233 -13.27 -9.60 3.67
C SER A 233 -13.84 -9.13 5.00
N LEU A 234 -13.95 -10.05 5.95
CA LEU A 234 -14.17 -9.75 7.36
C LEU A 234 -12.86 -9.95 8.11
N ARG A 235 -12.32 -8.89 8.71
CA ARG A 235 -11.08 -8.93 9.49
C ARG A 235 -11.35 -8.51 10.93
N LEU A 236 -10.88 -9.31 11.88
CA LEU A 236 -10.87 -8.98 13.30
C LEU A 236 -9.42 -8.78 13.73
N SER A 237 -9.12 -7.58 14.24
CA SER A 237 -7.81 -7.21 14.76
C SER A 237 -7.91 -6.88 16.25
N ALA A 238 -6.92 -7.29 17.03
CA ALA A 238 -6.85 -7.00 18.45
C ALA A 238 -5.41 -6.76 18.90
N GLY A 239 -5.25 -6.01 19.98
CA GLY A 239 -3.95 -5.81 20.62
C GLY A 239 -3.74 -4.38 21.08
N ARG A 240 -2.48 -3.96 21.05
CA ARG A 240 -2.01 -2.64 21.46
C ARG A 240 -1.78 -1.76 20.24
N TRP A 241 -2.63 -0.76 20.09
CA TRP A 241 -2.60 0.21 19.00
C TRP A 241 -1.60 1.34 19.30
N LEU A 242 -1.60 2.39 18.48
CA LEU A 242 -0.77 3.57 18.73
C LEU A 242 -1.23 4.26 20.02
N PHE A 243 -0.31 4.89 20.75
CA PHE A 243 -0.57 5.53 22.06
C PHE A 243 -0.92 4.56 23.18
N GLU A 244 -0.49 3.30 23.04
CA GLU A 244 -0.74 2.25 24.03
C GLU A 244 -2.23 1.96 24.27
N ASP A 245 -3.07 2.34 23.31
CA ASP A 245 -4.52 2.09 23.33
C ASP A 245 -4.78 0.59 23.08
N PHE A 246 -5.40 -0.10 24.04
CA PHE A 246 -5.72 -1.52 23.92
C PHE A 246 -7.16 -1.74 23.48
N GLY A 247 -7.36 -2.67 22.54
CA GLY A 247 -8.72 -3.09 22.18
C GLY A 247 -8.78 -3.84 20.87
N PHE A 248 -9.98 -3.87 20.29
CA PHE A 248 -10.26 -4.60 19.06
C PHE A 248 -10.88 -3.72 17.99
N ARG A 249 -10.72 -4.14 16.74
CA ARG A 249 -11.28 -3.51 15.55
C ARG A 249 -11.79 -4.59 14.60
N LEU A 250 -12.97 -4.36 14.07
CA LEU A 250 -13.59 -5.19 13.05
C LEU A 250 -13.65 -4.38 11.75
N ASP A 251 -13.06 -4.90 10.68
CA ASP A 251 -13.11 -4.34 9.34
C ASP A 251 -13.96 -5.23 8.43
N LEU A 252 -14.89 -4.63 7.70
CA LEU A 252 -15.65 -5.25 6.62
C LEU A 252 -15.28 -4.57 5.31
N THR A 253 -14.60 -5.26 4.42
CA THR A 253 -14.02 -4.67 3.19
C THR A 253 -14.53 -5.38 1.95
N ARG A 254 -15.18 -4.65 1.05
CA ARG A 254 -15.62 -5.10 -0.27
C ARG A 254 -14.61 -4.66 -1.33
N ARG A 255 -14.11 -5.62 -2.11
CA ARG A 255 -13.16 -5.38 -3.20
C ARG A 255 -13.86 -5.44 -4.57
N PHE A 256 -13.47 -4.51 -5.43
CA PHE A 256 -13.72 -4.48 -6.86
C PHE A 256 -12.39 -4.42 -7.61
N ASP A 257 -12.41 -4.58 -8.93
CA ASP A 257 -11.19 -4.65 -9.74
C ASP A 257 -10.28 -3.41 -9.62
N ARG A 258 -10.87 -2.21 -9.49
CA ARG A 258 -10.14 -0.93 -9.39
C ARG A 258 -10.32 -0.19 -8.07
N THR A 259 -11.22 -0.65 -7.22
CA THR A 259 -11.65 0.08 -6.03
C THR A 259 -11.93 -0.86 -4.87
N GLU A 260 -11.66 -0.40 -3.66
CA GLU A 260 -11.95 -1.07 -2.40
C GLU A 260 -12.78 -0.11 -1.54
N TYR A 261 -13.83 -0.63 -0.91
CA TYR A 261 -14.60 0.08 0.11
C TYR A 261 -14.59 -0.74 1.38
N GLY A 262 -14.39 -0.09 2.52
CA GLY A 262 -14.39 -0.75 3.81
C GLY A 262 -15.13 0.07 4.85
N LEU A 263 -15.84 -0.63 5.72
CA LEU A 263 -16.39 -0.11 6.96
C LEU A 263 -15.58 -0.69 8.11
N TYR A 264 -15.44 0.06 9.18
CA TYR A 264 -14.86 -0.48 10.40
C TYR A 264 -15.56 0.04 11.64
N ALA A 265 -15.50 -0.77 12.69
CA ALA A 265 -15.87 -0.40 14.03
C ALA A 265 -14.77 -0.87 14.98
N ALA A 266 -14.44 -0.06 15.97
CA ALA A 266 -13.43 -0.36 16.98
C ALA A 266 -13.97 -0.05 18.37
N SER A 267 -13.48 -0.81 19.35
CA SER A 267 -13.72 -0.56 20.76
C SER A 267 -12.43 -0.78 21.50
N THR A 268 -11.96 0.27 22.15
CA THR A 268 -10.69 0.31 22.86
C THR A 268 -10.82 1.04 24.19
N GLU A 269 -9.73 1.12 24.95
CA GLU A 269 -9.67 1.90 26.19
C GLU A 269 -9.94 3.39 25.95
N PHE A 270 -9.61 3.90 24.77
CA PHE A 270 -9.91 5.28 24.36
C PHE A 270 -11.37 5.49 23.90
N GLY A 271 -12.17 4.43 23.90
CA GLY A 271 -13.59 4.45 23.56
C GLY A 271 -13.91 3.68 22.29
N SER A 272 -15.10 3.93 21.73
CA SER A 272 -15.55 3.30 20.49
C SER A 272 -15.45 4.29 19.33
N SER A 273 -15.00 3.79 18.18
CA SER A 273 -15.00 4.55 16.93
C SER A 273 -15.56 3.70 15.80
N ALA A 274 -16.09 4.38 14.79
CA ALA A 274 -16.49 3.74 13.56
C ALA A 274 -16.09 4.63 12.39
N GLY A 275 -15.99 4.05 11.21
CA GLY A 275 -15.63 4.83 10.05
C GLY A 275 -15.64 4.03 8.78
N PHE A 276 -15.17 4.66 7.72
CA PHE A 276 -15.04 4.03 6.43
C PHE A 276 -13.66 4.32 5.85
N GLN A 277 -13.26 3.45 4.96
CA GLN A 277 -12.07 3.60 4.14
C GLN A 277 -12.44 3.29 2.71
N PHE A 278 -11.83 3.99 1.77
CA PHE A 278 -11.87 3.57 0.38
C PHE A 278 -10.47 3.67 -0.21
N ALA A 279 -10.19 2.80 -1.16
CA ALA A 279 -8.96 2.86 -1.94
C ALA A 279 -9.31 2.74 -3.42
N CYS A 280 -8.79 3.65 -4.23
CA CYS A 280 -8.97 3.62 -5.68
C CYS A 280 -7.66 3.96 -6.37
N GLN A 281 -7.57 3.64 -7.65
CA GLN A 281 -6.55 4.21 -8.51
C GLN A 281 -6.98 5.60 -8.95
N LEU A 282 -6.00 6.48 -9.10
CA LEU A 282 -6.23 7.79 -9.67
C LEU A 282 -6.08 7.72 -11.19
N PHE A 283 -7.01 8.36 -11.89
CA PHE A 283 -6.93 8.57 -13.33
C PHE A 283 -6.48 10.01 -13.61
N PRO A 284 -5.58 10.25 -14.58
CA PRO A 284 -4.90 9.27 -15.44
C PRO A 284 -3.78 8.53 -14.70
N GLY A 285 -3.48 7.29 -15.13
CA GLY A 285 -2.35 6.52 -14.59
C GLY A 285 -1.02 7.18 -14.97
N VAL A 286 -0.68 7.16 -16.26
CA VAL A 286 0.48 7.87 -16.81
C VAL A 286 0.08 9.29 -17.21
N ILE A 287 0.87 10.27 -16.79
CA ILE A 287 0.64 11.69 -17.12
C ILE A 287 1.60 12.12 -18.24
N ALA A 288 2.89 11.84 -18.08
CA ALA A 288 3.91 12.18 -19.06
C ALA A 288 5.11 11.23 -18.95
N LYS A 289 5.75 10.96 -20.08
CA LYS A 289 6.96 10.14 -20.15
C LYS A 289 8.02 10.88 -20.96
N HIS A 290 9.23 10.99 -20.42
CA HIS A 290 10.36 11.58 -21.13
C HIS A 290 11.64 10.78 -20.84
N LYS A 291 12.13 10.07 -21.86
CA LYS A 291 13.35 9.24 -21.78
C LYS A 291 13.31 8.28 -20.59
N LYS A 292 14.08 8.57 -19.55
CA LYS A 292 14.20 7.77 -18.33
C LYS A 292 13.34 8.27 -17.17
N VAL A 293 12.48 9.26 -17.38
CA VAL A 293 11.61 9.83 -16.34
C VAL A 293 10.15 9.60 -16.70
N LEU A 294 9.38 9.07 -15.74
CA LEU A 294 7.95 8.83 -15.86
C LEU A 294 7.20 9.62 -14.78
N LEU A 295 6.33 10.54 -15.20
CA LEU A 295 5.39 11.24 -14.34
C LEU A 295 4.04 10.53 -14.40
N ARG A 296 3.52 10.16 -13.24
CA ARG A 296 2.28 9.38 -13.10
C ARG A 296 1.53 9.75 -11.83
N THR A 297 0.29 9.30 -11.69
CA THR A 297 -0.40 9.32 -10.40
C THR A 297 0.01 8.12 -9.53
N THR A 298 -0.28 8.20 -8.23
CA THR A 298 -0.10 7.06 -7.32
C THR A 298 -0.99 5.88 -7.73
N GLU A 299 -0.45 4.68 -7.51
CA GLU A 299 -1.07 3.38 -7.82
C GLU A 299 -2.29 3.12 -6.95
N GLU A 300 -2.25 3.64 -5.72
CA GLU A 300 -3.33 3.56 -4.76
C GLU A 300 -3.45 4.90 -4.03
N PHE A 301 -4.62 5.52 -4.17
CA PHE A 301 -5.08 6.55 -3.26
C PHE A 301 -5.98 5.90 -2.22
N ARG A 302 -5.61 6.02 -0.95
CA ARG A 302 -6.40 5.52 0.18
C ARG A 302 -6.85 6.70 1.03
N TYR A 303 -8.14 6.75 1.27
CA TYR A 303 -8.75 7.70 2.18
C TYR A 303 -9.42 6.94 3.32
N LYS A 304 -9.26 7.45 4.55
CA LYS A 304 -9.89 6.92 5.75
C LYS A 304 -10.59 8.06 6.47
N TYR A 305 -11.85 7.87 6.78
CA TYR A 305 -12.61 8.71 7.69
C TYR A 305 -12.89 7.94 8.98
N SER A 306 -12.60 8.58 10.10
CA SER A 306 -12.92 8.09 11.44
C SER A 306 -13.93 9.04 12.08
N TYR A 307 -15.05 8.49 12.55
CA TYR A 307 -15.93 9.17 13.49
C TYR A 307 -15.45 8.82 14.90
N ASP A 308 -14.76 9.78 15.52
CA ASP A 308 -14.20 9.67 16.86
C ASP A 308 -14.85 10.72 17.78
N SER A 309 -15.24 10.33 19.00
CA SER A 309 -15.92 11.25 19.91
C SER A 309 -14.95 12.17 20.66
N GLN A 310 -13.69 11.76 20.94
CA GLN A 310 -12.68 12.57 21.65
C GLN A 310 -11.23 12.15 21.38
N LEU A 311 -10.91 10.86 21.54
CA LEU A 311 -9.60 10.27 21.28
C LEU A 311 -9.70 9.27 20.12
N PRO A 312 -8.68 9.17 19.26
CA PRO A 312 -8.73 8.27 18.11
C PRO A 312 -8.55 6.82 18.56
N ALA A 313 -9.66 6.10 18.73
CA ALA A 313 -9.67 4.69 19.11
C ALA A 313 -9.11 3.79 17.99
N ALA A 314 -8.33 2.77 18.38
CA ALA A 314 -7.67 1.82 17.48
C ALA A 314 -6.84 2.51 16.37
N ARG A 315 -6.11 3.57 16.74
CA ARG A 315 -5.31 4.33 15.77
C ARG A 315 -4.10 3.53 15.31
N ARG A 316 -3.90 3.50 14.00
CA ARG A 316 -2.71 2.96 13.34
C ARG A 316 -2.09 4.05 12.46
N PHE A 317 -0.77 4.16 12.45
CA PHE A 317 -0.11 5.06 11.49
C PHE A 317 -0.15 4.45 10.09
N GLN A 318 -0.14 5.32 9.08
CA GLN A 318 -0.11 4.92 7.68
C GLN A 318 1.33 4.96 7.17
N LYS A 319 1.67 4.03 6.29
CA LYS A 319 2.94 4.00 5.56
C LYS A 319 2.74 4.52 4.14
N SER A 320 3.82 4.84 3.44
CA SER A 320 3.77 5.24 2.01
C SER A 320 3.42 4.09 1.07
N ILE A 321 3.36 2.86 1.59
CA ILE A 321 2.87 1.67 0.88
C ILE A 321 1.76 1.01 1.71
N PRO A 322 0.85 0.24 1.09
CA PRO A 322 -0.15 -0.53 1.79
C PRO A 322 0.45 -1.58 2.72
N ARG A 323 -0.34 -2.02 3.70
CA ARG A 323 0.05 -3.06 4.66
C ARG A 323 0.06 -4.42 3.98
N LEU A 324 0.84 -5.36 4.52
CA LEU A 324 1.01 -6.70 3.96
C LEU A 324 -0.34 -7.42 3.80
N ALA A 325 -1.23 -7.29 4.78
CA ALA A 325 -2.59 -7.83 4.72
C ALA A 325 -3.40 -7.25 3.53
N ASP A 326 -3.27 -5.96 3.25
CA ASP A 326 -4.01 -5.30 2.16
C ASP A 326 -3.42 -5.63 0.79
N ILE A 327 -2.09 -5.77 0.69
CA ILE A 327 -1.41 -6.25 -0.52
C ILE A 327 -1.87 -7.67 -0.84
N LEU A 328 -1.76 -8.59 0.13
CA LEU A 328 -2.00 -10.01 -0.09
C LEU A 328 -3.48 -10.33 -0.29
N ARG A 329 -4.41 -9.57 0.30
CA ARG A 329 -5.86 -9.72 0.05
C ARG A 329 -6.20 -9.74 -1.43
N ASN A 330 -5.50 -8.93 -2.22
CA ASN A 330 -5.70 -8.87 -3.67
C ASN A 330 -5.42 -10.21 -4.37
N PHE A 331 -4.58 -11.07 -3.78
CA PHE A 331 -4.14 -12.34 -4.36
C PHE A 331 -4.98 -13.55 -3.97
N ASN A 332 -6.14 -13.31 -3.36
CA ASN A 332 -7.15 -14.34 -3.18
C ASN A 332 -8.20 -14.29 -4.30
N LYS A 333 -8.82 -15.44 -4.58
CA LYS A 333 -9.75 -15.64 -5.69
C LYS A 333 -10.96 -14.73 -5.62
#